data_AF-A0A1Z9EFS2-F1
#
_entry.id   AF-A0A1Z9EFS2-F1
#
_cell.length_a   1.000
_cell.length_b   1.000
_cell.length_c   1.000
_cell.angle_alpha   90.00
_cell.angle_beta   90.00
_cell.angle_gamma   90.00
#
_symmetry.space_group_name_H-M   'P 1'
#
loop_
_entity.id
_entity.type
_entity.pdbx_description
1 polymer ?
#
loop_
_entity_poly.entity_id
_entity_poly.type
_entity_poly.pdbx_seq_one_letter_code
_entity_poly.pdbx_strand_id
1 'polypeptide(L)' 'MDFEDNLDLEEFLFVDRQCRKCLRTLSLVDHFYKTRPDRGKNASAYSYTCKQCQVKRNAANRKKKRKWDTEYPDW' A
#
# COMPACT_ATOMS: atom_id res chain seq x y z
N MET A 1 -8.02 21.47 -10.70
CA MET A 1 -8.63 20.14 -10.65
C MET A 1 -9.68 20.22 -9.56
N ASP A 2 -10.93 20.19 -10.00
CA ASP A 2 -12.11 20.41 -9.18
C ASP A 2 -12.28 19.27 -8.19
N PHE A 3 -12.59 19.64 -6.95
CA PHE A 3 -12.75 18.71 -5.82
C PHE A 3 -14.02 17.84 -5.93
N GLU A 4 -14.79 17.96 -7.01
CA GLU A 4 -16.05 17.25 -7.26
C GLU A 4 -15.86 15.76 -7.60
N ASP A 5 -14.68 15.35 -8.08
CA ASP A 5 -14.34 13.93 -8.31
C ASP A 5 -14.14 13.11 -7.00
N ASN A 6 -14.24 13.74 -5.82
CA ASN A 6 -14.03 13.09 -4.52
C ASN A 6 -15.32 12.51 -3.90
N LEU A 7 -16.49 12.71 -4.51
CA LEU A 7 -17.76 12.12 -4.06
C LEU A 7 -17.89 10.63 -4.43
N ASP A 8 -16.99 10.11 -5.29
CA ASP A 8 -16.89 8.70 -5.68
C ASP A 8 -16.33 7.76 -4.58
N LEU A 9 -16.05 8.29 -3.38
CA LEU A 9 -15.58 7.53 -2.22
C LEU A 9 -16.67 6.65 -1.59
N GLU A 10 -17.95 7.01 -1.78
CA GLU A 10 -19.09 6.36 -1.11
C GLU A 10 -19.29 4.90 -1.54
N GLU A 11 -19.06 4.55 -2.81
CA GLU A 11 -19.24 3.18 -3.32
C GLU A 11 -18.23 2.17 -2.74
N PHE A 12 -17.06 2.63 -2.31
CA PHE A 12 -16.01 1.78 -1.74
C PHE A 12 -15.97 1.76 -0.22
N LEU A 13 -16.78 2.58 0.44
CA LEU A 13 -16.76 2.75 1.89
C LEU A 13 -17.05 1.43 2.63
N PHE A 14 -17.82 0.52 2.01
CA PHE A 14 -18.22 -0.77 2.59
C PHE A 14 -17.53 -1.98 1.96
N VAL A 15 -16.50 -1.78 1.13
CA VAL A 15 -15.78 -2.89 0.51
C VAL A 15 -14.65 -3.34 1.43
N ASP A 16 -14.81 -4.55 1.98
CA ASP A 16 -13.77 -5.21 2.74
C ASP A 16 -12.92 -6.12 1.86
N ARG A 17 -11.62 -6.20 2.18
CA ARG A 17 -10.66 -7.11 1.55
C ARG A 17 -9.78 -7.79 2.58
N GLN A 18 -9.52 -9.07 2.37
CA GLN A 18 -8.51 -9.80 3.14
C GLN A 18 -7.09 -9.45 2.67
N CYS A 19 -6.23 -9.01 3.60
CA CYS A 19 -4.83 -8.74 3.31
C CYS A 19 -4.06 -10.05 3.04
N ARG A 20 -3.32 -10.15 1.92
CA ARG A 20 -2.54 -11.35 1.56
C ARG A 20 -1.38 -11.68 2.51
N LYS A 21 -1.02 -10.79 3.44
CA LYS A 21 0.14 -10.98 4.34
C LYS A 21 -0.25 -11.27 5.80
N CYS A 22 -1.20 -10.53 6.35
CA CYS A 22 -1.68 -10.75 7.73
C CYS A 22 -3.02 -11.47 7.80
N LEU A 23 -3.65 -11.76 6.66
CA LEU A 23 -4.92 -12.50 6.53
C LEU A 23 -6.12 -11.87 7.26
N ARG A 24 -6.01 -10.61 7.68
CA ARG A 24 -7.11 -9.84 8.29
C ARG A 24 -7.99 -9.21 7.21
N THR A 25 -9.30 -9.23 7.41
CA THR A 25 -10.30 -8.48 6.66
C THR A 25 -10.31 -7.04 7.16
N LEU A 26 -10.17 -6.10 6.22
CA LEU A 26 -10.01 -4.68 6.50
C LEU A 26 -10.72 -3.88 5.40
N SER A 27 -11.25 -2.71 5.75
CA SER A 27 -11.77 -1.72 4.80
C SER A 27 -10.75 -1.39 3.71
N LEU A 28 -11.19 -1.46 2.44
CA LEU A 28 -10.33 -1.26 1.27
C LEU A 28 -9.78 0.16 1.20
N VAL A 29 -10.63 1.16 1.46
CA VAL A 29 -10.29 2.59 1.37
C VAL A 29 -9.33 2.99 2.50
N ASP A 30 -9.62 2.55 3.72
CA ASP A 30 -8.85 2.98 4.90
C ASP A 30 -7.50 2.28 4.99
N HIS A 31 -7.47 0.97 4.71
CA HIS A 31 -6.33 0.14 5.06
C HIS A 31 -5.46 -0.30 3.88
N PHE A 32 -5.79 0.04 2.64
CA PHE A 32 -4.98 -0.30 1.46
C PHE A 32 -4.58 0.95 0.66
N TYR A 33 -3.41 0.92 0.02
CA TYR A 33 -2.96 2.00 -0.87
C TYR A 33 -3.59 1.83 -2.26
N LYS A 34 -4.10 2.92 -2.84
CA LYS A 34 -4.44 2.99 -4.28
C LYS A 34 -3.13 3.14 -5.06
N THR A 35 -2.75 2.11 -5.81
CA THR A 35 -1.47 2.06 -6.54
C THR A 35 -1.58 2.50 -7.99
N ARG A 36 -2.78 2.40 -8.57
CA ARG A 36 -3.04 2.73 -9.97
C ARG A 36 -4.22 3.71 -10.04
N PRO A 37 -3.97 5.02 -9.95
CA PRO A 37 -5.03 6.03 -9.99
C PRO A 37 -5.82 5.99 -11.30
N ASP A 38 -5.16 5.68 -12.42
CA ASP A 38 -5.73 5.69 -13.78
C ASP A 38 -6.78 4.59 -14.03
N ARG A 39 -6.86 3.58 -13.16
CA ARG A 39 -7.79 2.44 -13.30
C ARG A 39 -9.19 2.72 -12.73
N GLY A 40 -9.48 3.98 -12.44
CA GLY A 40 -10.78 4.43 -11.95
C GLY A 40 -11.22 3.70 -10.69
N LYS A 41 -12.47 3.25 -10.70
CA LYS A 41 -13.20 2.60 -9.60
C LYS A 41 -12.91 1.10 -9.42
N ASN A 42 -11.84 0.56 -10.01
CA ASN A 42 -11.60 -0.88 -9.87
C ASN A 42 -10.97 -1.24 -8.53
N ALA A 43 -11.50 -2.24 -7.82
CA ALA A 43 -10.88 -2.79 -6.61
C ALA A 43 -9.46 -3.35 -6.86
N SER A 44 -9.13 -3.67 -8.12
CA SER A 44 -7.78 -4.06 -8.56
C SER A 44 -6.77 -2.90 -8.62
N ALA A 45 -7.23 -1.65 -8.56
CA ALA A 45 -6.38 -0.46 -8.45
C ALA A 45 -5.69 -0.36 -7.08
N TYR A 46 -6.30 -0.93 -6.05
CA TYR A 46 -5.79 -1.00 -4.68
C TYR A 46 -4.83 -2.17 -4.49
N SER A 47 -3.85 -1.99 -3.60
CA SER A 47 -2.93 -3.04 -3.19
C SER A 47 -3.67 -4.26 -2.62
N TYR A 48 -3.06 -5.43 -2.74
CA TYR A 48 -3.51 -6.66 -2.07
C TYR A 48 -2.91 -6.83 -0.66
N THR A 49 -2.01 -5.93 -0.27
CA THR A 49 -1.40 -5.89 1.06
C THR A 49 -1.79 -4.59 1.78
N CYS A 50 -2.15 -4.70 3.06
CA CYS A 50 -2.54 -3.55 3.85
C CYS A 50 -1.35 -2.62 4.15
N LYS A 51 -1.67 -1.34 4.43
CA LYS A 51 -0.68 -0.28 4.72
C LYS A 51 0.27 -0.68 5.85
N GLN A 52 -0.24 -1.27 6.92
CA GLN A 52 0.58 -1.73 8.06
C GLN A 52 1.60 -2.79 7.66
N CYS A 53 1.21 -3.81 6.88
CA CYS A 53 2.14 -4.82 6.39
C CYS A 53 3.22 -4.23 5.49
N GLN A 54 2.86 -3.24 4.67
CA GLN A 54 3.81 -2.56 3.80
C GLN A 54 4.82 -1.72 4.60
N VAL A 55 4.37 -0.97 5.61
CA VAL A 55 5.25 -0.20 6.51
C VAL A 55 6.22 -1.13 7.23
N LYS A 56 5.74 -2.23 7.82
CA LYS A 56 6.59 -3.23 8.48
C LYS A 56 7.64 -3.81 7.53
N ARG A 57 7.24 -4.17 6.31
CA ARG A 57 8.15 -4.68 5.27
C ARG A 57 9.22 -3.66 4.88
N ASN A 58 8.81 -2.41 4.66
CA ASN A 58 9.72 -1.34 4.27
C ASN A 58 10.71 -1.01 5.41
N ALA A 59 10.24 -0.92 6.65
CA ALA A 59 11.10 -0.72 7.82
C ALA A 59 12.11 -1.86 7.98
N ALA A 60 11.66 -3.12 7.85
CA ALA A 60 12.56 -4.28 7.89
C ALA A 60 13.59 -4.26 6.76
N ASN A 61 13.20 -3.89 5.54
CA ASN A 61 14.12 -3.81 4.40
C ASN A 61 15.14 -2.68 4.54
N ARG A 62 14.75 -1.52 5.10
CA ARG A 62 15.68 -0.41 5.38
C ARG A 62 16.72 -0.76 6.45
N LYS A 63 16.36 -1.61 7.43
CA LYS A 63 17.28 -2.08 8.47
C LYS A 63 18.28 -3.12 7.98
N LYS A 64 18.06 -3.73 6.82
CA LYS A 64 19.02 -4.68 6.25
C LYS A 64 20.19 -3.87 5.69
N LYS A 65 21.37 -4.01 6.30
CA LYS A 65 22.63 -3.50 5.72
C LYS A 65 22.78 -4.07 4.32
N ARG A 66 23.11 -3.23 3.33
CA ARG A 66 23.43 -3.73 2.00
C ARG A 66 24.80 -4.40 2.12
N LYS A 67 24.99 -5.57 1.50
CA LYS A 67 26.26 -6.33 1.60
C LYS A 67 27.48 -5.46 1.27
N TRP A 68 27.33 -4.51 0.35
CA TRP A 68 28.38 -3.62 -0.12
C TRP A 68 28.56 -2.34 0.71
N ASP A 69 27.66 -2.01 1.66
CA ASP A 69 27.85 -0.85 2.56
C ASP A 69 29.08 -1.04 3.49
N THR A 70 29.64 -2.25 3.55
CA THR A 70 30.79 -2.61 4.41
C THR A 70 32.07 -2.87 3.62
N GLU A 71 32.01 -2.84 2.28
CA GLU A 71 33.11 -3.32 1.41
C GLU A 71 33.73 -2.23 0.53
N TYR A 72 33.17 -1.01 0.49
CA TYR A 72 33.82 0.07 -0.26
C TYR A 72 34.94 0.66 0.60
N PRO A 73 36.21 0.45 0.24
CA PRO A 73 37.29 0.99 1.04
C PRO A 73 37.52 2.43 0.59
N ASP A 74 37.65 3.34 1.56
CA ASP A 74 37.63 4.80 1.38
C ASP A 74 38.91 5.37 0.71
N TRP A 75 39.52 4.64 -0.23
CA TRP A 75 40.73 5.03 -0.99
C TRP A 75 40.45 5.23 -2.47
#